data_AF-A0A928LJ47-F1
#
_entry.id   AF-A0A928LJ47-F1
#
_cell.length_a   1.000
_cell.length_b   1.000
_cell.length_c   1.000
_cell.angle_alpha   90.00
_cell.angle_beta   90.00
_cell.angle_gamma   90.00
#
_symmetry.space_group_name_H-M   'P 1'
#
loop_
_entity.id
_entity.type
_entity.pdbx_description
1 polymer ?
#
loop_
_entity_poly.entity_id
_entity_poly.type
_entity_poly.pdbx_seq_one_letter_code
_entity_poly.pdbx_strand_id
1 'polypeptide(L)'
;MFYERLRAACKISKTTATTVTKELNLSSGNVGRWKAGGVPSIEILIKLSERLNVSTDFLLGKDNNILPSNAIPYESFEMTPVPIVNKIFYERLKDACKNSNTTATAVTLELGLSRGNLSRWKAGGVPSIEVLIKFSERLNVSTDFLLGKDNNKLPSKAIPYDSFEMTPVPIVDKIFYERLKEVCKNSNTTATAVTLELGLSRGNLGRWKTGTIPNGAILSKLSERLNVSVDYLLGITDIKKPLIKGDEELTEYLNELESREELRMLFRLTSKATKEDVEKSVRVIEAMLKDAEIKD
;
A
#
# COMPACT_ATOMS: atom_id res chain seq x y z
N MET A 1 -4.99 -13.15 4.13
CA MET A 1 -4.20 -11.90 4.04
C MET A 1 -3.37 -11.85 2.76
N PHE A 2 -2.54 -12.86 2.47
CA PHE A 2 -1.70 -12.92 1.27
C PHE A 2 -2.44 -12.67 -0.06
N TYR A 3 -3.58 -13.37 -0.30
CA TYR A 3 -4.30 -13.24 -1.56
C TYR A 3 -4.82 -11.81 -1.84
N GLU A 4 -5.26 -11.09 -0.81
CA GLU A 4 -5.70 -9.70 -0.96
C GLU A 4 -4.52 -8.78 -1.32
N ARG A 5 -3.34 -8.99 -0.71
CA ARG A 5 -2.11 -8.25 -1.06
C ARG A 5 -1.65 -8.54 -2.48
N LEU A 6 -1.67 -9.81 -2.87
CA LEU A 6 -1.38 -10.22 -4.24
C LEU A 6 -2.33 -9.56 -5.24
N ARG A 7 -3.64 -9.53 -4.93
CA ARG A 7 -4.64 -8.88 -5.78
C ARG A 7 -4.41 -7.36 -5.87
N ALA A 8 -4.04 -6.72 -4.76
CA ALA A 8 -3.71 -5.29 -4.74
C ALA A 8 -2.47 -4.98 -5.60
N ALA A 9 -1.40 -5.76 -5.48
CA ALA A 9 -0.22 -5.63 -6.34
C ALA A 9 -0.57 -5.85 -7.82
N CYS A 10 -1.36 -6.88 -8.14
CA CYS A 10 -1.80 -7.12 -9.51
C CYS A 10 -2.59 -5.94 -10.11
N LYS A 11 -3.45 -5.28 -9.33
CA LYS A 11 -4.23 -4.11 -9.78
C LYS A 11 -3.30 -2.96 -10.19
N ILE A 12 -2.25 -2.72 -9.42
CA ILE A 12 -1.27 -1.65 -9.68
C ILE A 12 -0.43 -1.98 -10.92
N SER A 13 0.02 -3.22 -11.06
CA SER A 13 0.73 -3.69 -12.25
C SER A 13 -0.19 -3.98 -13.45
N LYS A 14 -1.46 -3.52 -13.42
CA LYS A 14 -2.48 -3.69 -14.47
C LYS A 14 -2.62 -5.13 -14.97
N THR A 15 -2.55 -6.10 -14.05
CA THR A 15 -2.61 -7.55 -14.33
C THR A 15 -3.58 -8.25 -13.37
N THR A 16 -3.67 -9.58 -13.45
CA THR A 16 -4.48 -10.39 -12.54
C THR A 16 -3.66 -11.52 -11.92
N ALA A 17 -4.07 -12.01 -10.75
CA ALA A 17 -3.40 -13.14 -10.10
C ALA A 17 -3.32 -14.36 -11.03
N THR A 18 -4.37 -14.63 -11.81
CA THR A 18 -4.40 -15.72 -12.79
C THR A 18 -3.40 -15.48 -13.93
N THR A 19 -3.33 -14.26 -14.47
CA THR A 19 -2.37 -13.88 -15.52
C THR A 19 -0.94 -14.05 -15.03
N VAL A 20 -0.61 -13.49 -13.86
CA VAL A 20 0.72 -13.58 -13.26
C VAL A 20 1.11 -15.03 -12.97
N THR A 21 0.18 -15.86 -12.46
CA THR A 21 0.48 -17.29 -12.26
C THR A 21 0.77 -18.02 -13.56
N LYS A 22 0.06 -17.70 -14.64
CA LYS A 22 0.32 -18.30 -15.96
C LYS A 22 1.69 -17.88 -16.49
N GLU A 23 2.02 -16.60 -16.42
CA GLU A 23 3.32 -16.07 -16.84
C GLU A 23 4.48 -16.70 -16.07
N LEU A 24 4.28 -17.03 -14.79
CA LEU A 24 5.26 -17.71 -13.95
C LEU A 24 5.27 -19.24 -14.10
N ASN A 25 4.54 -19.79 -15.07
CA ASN A 25 4.37 -21.23 -15.30
C ASN A 25 3.85 -21.99 -14.06
N LEU A 26 2.95 -21.37 -13.30
CA LEU A 26 2.32 -21.93 -12.11
C LEU A 26 0.95 -22.53 -12.44
N SER A 27 0.60 -23.63 -11.76
CA SER A 27 -0.72 -24.26 -11.89
C SER A 27 -1.86 -23.29 -11.53
N SER A 28 -2.94 -23.33 -12.31
CA SER A 28 -4.17 -22.56 -12.07
C SER A 28 -4.79 -22.83 -10.69
N GLY A 29 -4.55 -24.01 -10.10
CA GLY A 29 -5.01 -24.36 -8.76
C GLY A 29 -4.37 -23.54 -7.63
N ASN A 30 -3.24 -22.87 -7.89
CA ASN A 30 -2.56 -22.05 -6.88
C ASN A 30 -3.40 -20.83 -6.47
N VAL A 31 -4.04 -20.15 -7.42
CA VAL A 31 -4.88 -18.98 -7.16
C VAL A 31 -6.06 -19.34 -6.24
N GLY A 32 -6.71 -20.48 -6.51
CA GLY A 32 -7.80 -20.97 -5.67
C GLY A 32 -7.34 -21.27 -4.24
N ARG A 33 -6.19 -21.93 -4.09
CA ARG A 33 -5.60 -22.22 -2.77
C ARG A 33 -5.27 -20.94 -2.00
N TRP A 34 -4.72 -19.93 -2.65
CA TRP A 34 -4.40 -18.64 -2.01
C TRP A 34 -5.66 -17.89 -1.61
N LYS A 35 -6.70 -17.91 -2.45
CA LYS A 35 -8.00 -17.33 -2.15
C LYS A 35 -8.66 -17.99 -0.93
N ALA A 36 -8.45 -19.28 -0.73
CA ALA A 36 -8.89 -20.03 0.45
C ALA A 36 -8.04 -19.77 1.72
N GLY A 37 -7.07 -18.85 1.67
CA GLY A 37 -6.22 -18.47 2.80
C GLY A 37 -4.83 -19.13 2.80
N GLY A 38 -4.52 -19.97 1.81
CA GLY A 38 -3.18 -20.54 1.66
C GLY A 38 -2.12 -19.49 1.31
N VAL A 39 -0.87 -19.81 1.61
CA VAL A 39 0.30 -19.00 1.25
C VAL A 39 1.19 -19.78 0.26
N PRO A 40 1.95 -19.11 -0.62
CA PRO A 40 2.84 -19.78 -1.56
C PRO A 40 4.07 -20.39 -0.85
N SER A 41 4.91 -21.14 -1.58
CA SER A 41 6.28 -21.40 -1.14
C SER A 41 7.14 -20.13 -1.27
N ILE A 42 8.28 -20.04 -0.57
CA ILE A 42 9.22 -18.91 -0.69
C ILE A 42 9.65 -18.67 -2.14
N GLU A 43 9.94 -19.72 -2.91
CA GLU A 43 10.35 -19.57 -4.32
C GLU A 43 9.28 -18.87 -5.17
N ILE A 44 8.02 -19.26 -4.99
CA ILE A 44 6.89 -18.61 -5.66
C ILE A 44 6.68 -17.19 -5.12
N LEU A 45 6.83 -16.96 -3.82
CA LEU A 45 6.74 -15.62 -3.23
C LEU A 45 7.76 -14.66 -3.85
N ILE A 46 9.00 -15.10 -4.04
CA ILE A 46 10.09 -14.35 -4.68
C ILE A 46 9.75 -14.02 -6.13
N LYS A 47 9.29 -15.03 -6.89
CA LYS A 47 8.88 -14.84 -8.29
C LYS A 47 7.72 -13.85 -8.43
N LEU A 48 6.76 -13.91 -7.52
CA LEU A 48 5.63 -12.98 -7.48
C LEU A 48 6.08 -11.56 -7.15
N SER A 49 6.95 -11.37 -6.15
CA SER A 49 7.47 -10.06 -5.78
C SER A 49 8.30 -9.42 -6.90
N GLU A 50 9.14 -10.19 -7.57
CA GLU A 50 9.88 -9.74 -8.77
C GLU A 50 8.95 -9.35 -9.91
N ARG A 51 8.01 -10.23 -10.27
CA ARG A 51 7.13 -10.00 -11.41
C ARG A 51 6.21 -8.79 -11.22
N LEU A 52 5.78 -8.55 -9.99
CA LEU A 52 4.89 -7.44 -9.62
C LEU A 52 5.64 -6.19 -9.18
N ASN A 53 6.98 -6.28 -9.03
CA ASN A 53 7.83 -5.21 -8.53
C ASN A 53 7.34 -4.64 -7.19
N VAL A 54 7.09 -5.52 -6.22
CA VAL A 54 6.68 -5.18 -4.85
C VAL A 54 7.54 -5.93 -3.84
N SER A 55 7.58 -5.50 -2.58
CA SER A 55 8.32 -6.17 -1.52
C SER A 55 7.68 -7.53 -1.14
N THR A 56 8.47 -8.48 -0.65
CA THR A 56 7.91 -9.71 -0.07
C THR A 56 7.20 -9.42 1.25
N ASP A 57 7.63 -8.40 2.00
CA ASP A 57 6.95 -7.90 3.19
C ASP A 57 5.52 -7.42 2.86
N PHE A 58 5.33 -6.71 1.75
CA PHE A 58 4.02 -6.26 1.28
C PHE A 58 3.10 -7.44 0.97
N LEU A 59 3.59 -8.42 0.19
CA LEU A 59 2.81 -9.61 -0.17
C LEU A 59 2.41 -10.45 1.05
N LEU A 60 3.28 -10.51 2.06
CA LEU A 60 2.99 -11.17 3.34
C LEU A 60 2.11 -10.33 4.27
N GLY A 61 1.88 -9.06 3.93
CA GLY A 61 1.08 -8.12 4.71
C GLY A 61 1.79 -7.55 5.94
N LYS A 62 3.13 -7.64 5.98
CA LYS A 62 3.99 -7.10 7.04
C LYS A 62 4.20 -5.59 6.92
N ASP A 63 4.09 -5.06 5.70
CA ASP A 63 4.03 -3.63 5.47
C ASP A 63 2.87 -3.26 4.51
N ASN A 64 2.65 -1.94 4.38
CA ASN A 64 1.69 -1.38 3.42
C ASN A 64 2.39 -0.69 2.24
N ASN A 65 3.72 -0.82 2.15
CA ASN A 65 4.48 -0.06 1.18
C ASN A 65 4.40 -0.77 -0.17
N ILE A 66 3.58 -0.24 -1.08
CA ILE A 66 3.40 -0.80 -2.41
C ILE A 66 4.48 -0.31 -3.39
N LEU A 67 5.43 0.51 -2.91
CA LEU A 67 6.50 1.02 -3.75
C LEU A 67 7.42 -0.12 -4.23
N PRO A 68 8.01 0.03 -5.44
CA PRO A 68 9.06 -0.86 -5.93
C PRO A 68 10.12 -1.13 -4.87
N SER A 69 10.61 -2.37 -4.82
CA SER A 69 11.81 -2.77 -4.04
C SER A 69 13.01 -1.82 -4.25
N ASN A 70 13.02 -1.05 -5.35
CA ASN A 70 14.10 -0.20 -5.80
C ASN A 70 13.77 1.30 -5.78
N ALA A 71 12.71 1.75 -5.10
CA ALA A 71 12.26 3.16 -5.15
C ALA A 71 13.11 4.15 -4.32
N ILE A 72 14.25 3.73 -3.76
CA ILE A 72 15.30 4.67 -3.35
C ILE A 72 16.25 4.81 -4.55
N PRO A 73 16.42 6.01 -5.14
CA PRO A 73 17.42 6.21 -6.18
C PRO A 73 18.79 5.93 -5.57
N TYR A 74 19.33 4.75 -5.86
CA TYR A 74 20.71 4.44 -5.56
C TYR A 74 21.56 5.10 -6.65
N GLU A 75 22.31 6.13 -6.27
CA GLU A 75 23.44 6.59 -7.07
C GLU A 75 24.28 5.37 -7.47
N SER A 76 24.56 5.30 -8.76
CA SER A 76 25.30 4.24 -9.44
C SER A 76 26.48 3.72 -8.63
N PHE A 77 26.39 2.48 -8.17
CA PHE A 77 27.57 1.68 -7.83
C PHE A 77 27.47 0.36 -8.59
N GLU A 78 28.56 0.05 -9.29
CA GLU A 78 28.66 -0.99 -10.30
C GLU A 78 28.18 -2.36 -9.81
N MET A 79 27.30 -2.99 -10.59
CA MET A 79 26.96 -4.40 -10.45
C MET A 79 28.20 -5.24 -10.70
N THR A 80 28.87 -5.68 -9.64
CA THR A 80 29.69 -6.89 -9.74
C THR A 80 28.77 -8.11 -9.74
N PRO A 81 29.00 -9.10 -10.60
CA PRO A 81 28.16 -10.30 -10.64
C PRO A 81 28.34 -11.07 -9.32
N VAL A 82 27.30 -11.10 -8.49
CA VAL A 82 27.32 -11.85 -7.23
C VAL A 82 27.23 -13.35 -7.53
N PRO A 83 28.22 -14.16 -7.14
CA PRO A 83 28.28 -15.58 -7.46
C PRO A 83 27.20 -16.39 -6.73
N ILE A 84 26.38 -17.08 -7.53
CA ILE A 84 25.46 -18.20 -7.24
C ILE A 84 24.87 -18.24 -5.83
N VAL A 85 23.65 -17.70 -5.75
CA VAL A 85 22.70 -17.66 -4.63
C VAL A 85 22.33 -19.09 -4.17
N ASN A 86 23.11 -19.68 -3.26
CA ASN A 86 22.69 -20.91 -2.57
C ASN A 86 22.98 -20.89 -1.06
N LYS A 87 23.26 -19.73 -0.45
CA LYS A 87 23.39 -19.59 1.03
C LYS A 87 22.90 -18.25 1.58
N ILE A 88 22.30 -17.41 0.72
CA ILE A 88 22.05 -16.00 1.03
C ILE A 88 21.20 -15.82 2.29
N PHE A 89 20.17 -16.67 2.47
CA PHE A 89 19.33 -16.64 3.65
C PHE A 89 20.11 -16.84 4.95
N TYR A 90 20.97 -17.86 5.00
CA TYR A 90 21.72 -18.18 6.21
C TYR A 90 22.76 -17.10 6.55
N GLU A 91 23.39 -16.52 5.53
CA GLU A 91 24.31 -15.39 5.72
C GLU A 91 23.58 -14.15 6.24
N ARG A 92 22.46 -13.77 5.63
CA ARG A 92 21.61 -12.66 6.07
C ARG A 92 21.05 -12.87 7.47
N LEU A 93 20.65 -14.09 7.81
CA LEU A 93 20.20 -14.45 9.16
C LEU A 93 21.32 -14.22 10.19
N LYS A 94 22.55 -14.66 9.91
CA LYS A 94 23.69 -14.39 10.80
C LYS A 94 23.94 -12.90 10.96
N ASP A 95 23.87 -12.14 9.87
CA ASP A 95 24.11 -10.70 9.92
C ASP A 95 23.01 -9.94 10.67
N ALA A 96 21.74 -10.36 10.56
CA ALA A 96 20.64 -9.85 11.37
C ALA A 96 20.85 -10.16 12.87
N CYS A 97 21.28 -11.39 13.18
CA CYS A 97 21.54 -11.82 14.56
C CYS A 97 22.65 -10.98 15.23
N LYS A 98 23.75 -10.69 14.52
CA LYS A 98 24.84 -9.85 15.04
C LYS A 98 24.34 -8.47 15.47
N ASN A 99 23.50 -7.82 14.66
CA ASN A 99 22.97 -6.48 15.00
C ASN A 99 21.99 -6.53 16.18
N SER A 100 21.32 -7.66 16.38
CA SER A 100 20.40 -7.88 17.51
C SER A 100 21.09 -8.51 18.72
N ASN A 101 22.43 -8.51 18.77
CA ASN A 101 23.26 -9.10 19.81
C ASN A 101 22.85 -10.54 20.19
N THR A 102 22.50 -11.35 19.18
CA THR A 102 22.09 -12.75 19.33
C THR A 102 22.83 -13.64 18.34
N THR A 103 22.56 -14.94 18.38
CA THR A 103 23.12 -15.93 17.44
C THR A 103 22.01 -16.67 16.72
N ALA A 104 22.28 -17.13 15.50
CA ALA A 104 21.32 -17.93 14.72
C ALA A 104 20.81 -19.14 15.53
N THR A 105 21.67 -19.78 16.32
CA THR A 105 21.30 -20.87 17.23
C THR A 105 20.36 -20.42 18.33
N ALA A 106 20.67 -19.32 19.02
CA ALA A 106 19.84 -18.80 20.10
C ALA A 106 18.45 -18.42 19.61
N VAL A 107 18.36 -17.60 18.54
CA VAL A 107 17.06 -17.17 18.00
C VAL A 107 16.26 -18.34 17.41
N THR A 108 16.92 -19.35 16.82
CA THR A 108 16.22 -20.54 16.31
C THR A 108 15.57 -21.32 17.44
N LEU A 109 16.29 -21.55 18.54
CA LEU A 109 15.74 -22.24 19.71
C LEU A 109 14.66 -21.42 20.40
N GLU A 110 14.84 -20.11 20.50
CA GLU A 110 13.84 -19.17 21.04
C GLU A 110 12.51 -19.25 20.26
N LEU A 111 12.57 -19.40 18.93
CA LEU A 111 11.40 -19.58 18.06
C LEU A 111 10.84 -21.01 18.08
N GLY A 112 11.32 -21.89 18.96
CA GLY A 112 10.86 -23.27 19.10
C GLY A 112 11.32 -24.22 17.98
N LEU A 113 12.38 -23.85 17.25
CA LEU A 113 12.88 -24.61 16.10
C LEU A 113 14.09 -25.47 16.49
N SER A 114 14.25 -26.63 15.84
CA SER A 114 15.37 -27.53 16.11
C SER A 114 16.69 -27.04 15.48
N ARG A 115 17.83 -27.41 16.07
CA ARG A 115 19.16 -27.13 15.51
C ARG A 115 19.37 -27.75 14.12
N GLY A 116 18.64 -28.81 13.79
CA GLY A 116 18.70 -29.43 12.46
C GLY A 116 18.25 -28.49 11.33
N ASN A 117 17.38 -27.52 11.63
CA ASN A 117 16.98 -26.50 10.65
C ASN A 117 18.16 -25.60 10.24
N LEU A 118 19.05 -25.25 11.17
CA LEU A 118 20.24 -24.45 10.89
C LEU A 118 21.19 -25.17 9.93
N SER A 119 21.38 -26.47 10.10
CA SER A 119 22.20 -27.27 9.19
C SER A 119 21.65 -27.22 7.76
N ARG A 120 20.32 -27.34 7.61
CA ARG A 120 19.66 -27.23 6.29
C ARG A 120 19.84 -25.84 5.68
N TRP A 121 19.66 -24.77 6.46
CA TRP A 121 19.82 -23.40 5.96
C TRP A 121 21.28 -23.08 5.61
N LYS A 122 22.24 -23.57 6.39
CA LYS A 122 23.67 -23.45 6.10
C LYS A 122 24.09 -24.18 4.82
N ALA A 123 23.38 -25.26 4.48
CA ALA A 123 23.55 -25.99 3.22
C ALA A 123 22.83 -25.33 2.04
N GLY A 124 22.09 -24.24 2.26
CA GLY A 124 21.41 -23.46 1.22
C GLY A 124 19.90 -23.55 1.19
N GLY A 125 19.31 -24.32 2.09
CA GLY A 125 17.86 -24.33 2.24
C GLY A 125 17.32 -22.97 2.70
N VAL A 126 16.05 -22.73 2.38
CA VAL A 126 15.27 -21.60 2.91
C VAL A 126 14.23 -22.09 3.92
N PRO A 127 13.79 -21.26 4.88
CA PRO A 127 12.76 -21.64 5.85
C PRO A 127 11.38 -21.76 5.20
N SER A 128 10.37 -22.14 5.98
CA SER A 128 8.97 -21.90 5.57
C SER A 128 8.64 -20.40 5.67
N ILE A 129 7.56 -19.95 5.02
CA ILE A 129 7.09 -18.56 5.17
C ILE A 129 6.80 -18.22 6.64
N GLU A 130 6.17 -19.12 7.38
CA GLU A 130 5.86 -18.88 8.78
C GLU A 130 7.15 -18.66 9.61
N VAL A 131 8.19 -19.46 9.35
CA VAL A 131 9.48 -19.32 10.03
C VAL A 131 10.22 -18.06 9.58
N LEU A 132 10.14 -17.71 8.29
CA LEU A 132 10.71 -16.47 7.75
C LEU A 132 10.10 -15.24 8.44
N ILE A 133 8.77 -15.22 8.61
CA ILE A 133 8.04 -14.15 9.30
C ILE A 133 8.52 -14.03 10.74
N LYS A 134 8.61 -15.15 11.46
CA LYS A 134 9.09 -15.19 12.86
C LYS A 134 10.51 -14.63 13.00
N PHE A 135 11.42 -14.97 12.09
CA PHE A 135 12.77 -14.39 12.11
C PHE A 135 12.77 -12.89 11.83
N SER A 136 12.01 -12.45 10.82
CA SER A 136 11.88 -11.04 10.48
C SER A 136 11.35 -10.22 11.67
N GLU A 137 10.32 -10.71 12.35
CA GLU A 137 9.73 -10.04 13.53
C GLU A 137 10.71 -10.01 14.70
N ARG A 138 11.31 -11.17 15.02
CA ARG A 138 12.18 -11.30 16.18
C ARG A 138 13.47 -10.50 16.06
N LEU A 139 14.01 -10.38 14.84
CA LEU A 139 15.25 -9.66 14.56
C LEU A 139 15.00 -8.23 14.07
N ASN A 140 13.73 -7.83 13.95
CA ASN A 140 13.30 -6.53 13.42
C ASN A 140 13.96 -6.19 12.07
N VAL A 141 13.89 -7.14 11.13
CA VAL A 141 14.43 -6.99 9.77
C VAL A 141 13.39 -7.31 8.70
N SER A 142 13.57 -6.81 7.47
CA SER A 142 12.69 -7.11 6.34
C SER A 142 12.80 -8.57 5.90
N THR A 143 11.72 -9.16 5.36
CA THR A 143 11.85 -10.47 4.70
C THR A 143 12.66 -10.38 3.42
N ASP A 144 12.64 -9.23 2.73
CA ASP A 144 13.46 -8.99 1.54
C ASP A 144 14.97 -9.02 1.85
N PHE A 145 15.39 -8.44 2.97
CA PHE A 145 16.77 -8.54 3.46
C PHE A 145 17.15 -9.99 3.76
N LEU A 146 16.30 -10.72 4.49
CA LEU A 146 16.55 -12.13 4.83
C LEU A 146 16.62 -13.01 3.58
N LEU A 147 15.83 -12.72 2.55
CA LEU A 147 15.88 -13.41 1.26
C LEU A 147 17.00 -12.90 0.35
N GLY A 148 17.69 -11.83 0.73
CA GLY A 148 18.78 -11.20 -0.02
C GLY A 148 18.31 -10.47 -1.27
N LYS A 149 17.04 -10.05 -1.32
CA LYS A 149 16.47 -9.24 -2.40
C LYS A 149 16.93 -7.79 -2.35
N ASP A 150 17.28 -7.29 -1.16
CA ASP A 150 17.92 -5.99 -0.98
C ASP A 150 19.00 -6.04 0.14
N ASN A 151 19.64 -4.90 0.37
CA ASN A 151 20.54 -4.67 1.51
C ASN A 151 19.85 -3.93 2.66
N ASN A 152 18.58 -3.54 2.51
CA ASN A 152 17.85 -2.73 3.48
C ASN A 152 17.39 -3.62 4.61
N LYS A 153 18.19 -3.64 5.69
CA LYS A 153 17.92 -4.46 6.87
C LYS A 153 16.54 -4.23 7.45
N LEU A 154 16.05 -2.99 7.42
CA LEU A 154 14.77 -2.64 8.02
C LEU A 154 13.65 -2.88 7.00
N PRO A 155 12.45 -3.29 7.44
CA PRO A 155 11.26 -3.27 6.57
C PRO A 155 11.15 -1.87 5.96
N SER A 156 10.52 -1.74 4.79
CA SER A 156 10.40 -0.50 3.98
C SER A 156 9.65 0.67 4.65
N LYS A 157 9.68 0.71 5.99
CA LYS A 157 9.53 1.84 6.88
C LYS A 157 10.60 1.80 7.99
N ALA A 158 11.78 2.31 7.68
CA ALA A 158 12.65 2.95 8.66
C ALA A 158 13.55 3.97 7.98
N ILE A 159 12.96 5.11 7.61
CA ILE A 159 13.73 6.34 7.70
C ILE A 159 13.88 6.57 9.22
N PRO A 160 15.11 6.58 9.77
CA PRO A 160 15.33 6.98 11.15
C PRO A 160 14.79 8.40 11.31
N TYR A 161 13.76 8.53 12.13
CA TYR A 161 13.09 9.78 12.45
C TYR A 161 13.95 10.57 13.46
N ASP A 162 15.18 10.89 13.10
CA ASP A 162 16.11 11.60 13.99
C ASP A 162 17.01 12.55 13.18
N SER A 163 16.40 13.61 12.65
CA SER A 163 17.11 14.86 12.34
C SER A 163 16.23 16.11 12.26
N PHE A 164 15.01 16.11 12.81
CA PHE A 164 14.34 17.36 13.21
C PHE A 164 13.22 17.10 14.24
N GLU A 165 13.16 17.94 15.26
CA GLU A 165 12.52 17.73 16.56
C GLU A 165 10.98 17.54 16.56
N MET A 166 10.54 16.69 17.50
CA MET A 166 9.31 16.77 18.32
C MET A 166 7.92 16.68 17.64
N THR A 167 7.28 15.50 17.73
CA THR A 167 6.05 15.20 18.51
C THR A 167 5.56 13.76 18.20
N PRO A 168 4.89 13.05 19.13
CA PRO A 168 4.66 11.60 19.01
C PRO A 168 3.64 11.27 17.91
N VAL A 169 4.05 10.53 16.88
CA VAL A 169 3.15 10.01 15.83
C VAL A 169 2.68 8.60 16.19
N PRO A 170 1.36 8.34 16.39
CA PRO A 170 0.85 7.04 16.79
C PRO A 170 0.92 5.98 15.66
N ILE A 171 1.25 4.75 16.06
CA ILE A 171 1.40 3.54 15.23
C ILE A 171 0.06 3.11 14.60
N VAL A 172 0.18 2.39 13.47
CA VAL A 172 -0.76 1.96 12.42
C VAL A 172 -2.17 1.49 12.83
N ASP A 173 -2.46 1.24 14.10
CA ASP A 173 -3.80 0.87 14.57
C ASP A 173 -4.86 1.98 14.35
N LYS A 174 -4.47 3.24 14.15
CA LYS A 174 -5.41 4.38 14.12
C LYS A 174 -5.74 4.94 12.75
N ILE A 175 -5.26 4.34 11.65
CA ILE A 175 -5.38 4.95 10.32
C ILE A 175 -6.82 5.27 9.92
N PHE A 176 -7.76 4.37 10.23
CA PHE A 176 -9.17 4.59 10.01
C PHE A 176 -9.69 5.81 10.78
N TYR A 177 -9.37 5.90 12.07
CA TYR A 177 -9.83 6.99 12.93
C TYR A 177 -9.20 8.34 12.54
N GLU A 178 -7.93 8.35 12.15
CA GLU A 178 -7.27 9.57 11.69
C GLU A 178 -7.84 10.06 10.36
N ARG A 179 -8.07 9.17 9.38
CA ARG A 179 -8.72 9.54 8.11
C ARG A 179 -10.16 9.99 8.30
N LEU A 180 -10.91 9.31 9.16
CA LEU A 180 -12.25 9.76 9.55
C LEU A 180 -12.19 11.18 10.13
N LYS A 181 -11.25 11.47 11.03
CA LYS A 181 -11.08 12.79 11.64
C LYS A 181 -10.69 13.86 10.61
N GLU A 182 -9.79 13.53 9.69
CA GLU A 182 -9.33 14.40 8.62
C GLU A 182 -10.47 14.78 7.67
N VAL A 183 -11.24 13.78 7.19
CA VAL A 183 -12.37 14.03 6.29
C VAL A 183 -13.45 14.84 6.98
N CYS A 184 -13.79 14.52 8.23
CA CYS A 184 -14.74 15.32 8.99
C CYS A 184 -14.29 16.79 9.10
N LYS A 185 -13.01 17.03 9.38
CA LYS A 185 -12.45 18.39 9.44
C LYS A 185 -12.59 19.12 8.10
N ASN A 186 -12.25 18.45 6.99
CA ASN A 186 -12.36 19.02 5.65
C ASN A 186 -13.81 19.28 5.22
N SER A 187 -14.76 18.54 5.79
CA SER A 187 -16.20 18.71 5.57
C SER A 187 -16.88 19.60 6.62
N ASN A 188 -16.13 20.41 7.37
CA ASN A 188 -16.64 21.30 8.43
C ASN A 188 -17.54 20.60 9.46
N THR A 189 -17.24 19.34 9.78
CA THR A 189 -17.97 18.54 10.77
C THR A 189 -16.99 17.85 11.74
N THR A 190 -17.53 17.10 12.71
CA THR A 190 -16.73 16.33 13.67
C THR A 190 -17.08 14.86 13.63
N ALA A 191 -16.11 13.99 13.91
CA ALA A 191 -16.36 12.55 14.00
C ALA A 191 -17.48 12.22 15.01
N THR A 192 -17.59 12.99 16.11
CA THR A 192 -18.68 12.90 17.08
C THR A 192 -20.04 13.24 16.47
N ALA A 193 -20.15 14.37 15.76
CA ALA A 193 -21.39 14.79 15.11
C ALA A 193 -21.85 13.75 14.08
N VAL A 194 -20.95 13.32 13.18
CA VAL A 194 -21.24 12.33 12.14
C VAL A 194 -21.66 10.99 12.75
N THR A 195 -21.00 10.55 13.82
CA THR A 195 -21.33 9.29 14.51
C THR A 195 -22.74 9.35 15.11
N LEU A 196 -23.10 10.46 15.75
CA LEU A 196 -24.44 10.64 16.33
C LEU A 196 -25.51 10.77 15.25
N GLU A 197 -25.22 11.49 14.15
CA GLU A 197 -26.10 11.62 12.98
C GLU A 197 -26.44 10.25 12.37
N LEU A 198 -25.47 9.33 12.34
CA LEU A 198 -25.65 7.96 11.84
C LEU A 198 -26.30 7.00 12.85
N GLY A 199 -26.75 7.49 14.01
CA GLY A 199 -27.39 6.70 15.06
C GLY A 199 -26.44 5.80 15.85
N LEU A 200 -25.14 6.12 15.85
CA LEU A 200 -24.11 5.34 16.54
C LEU A 200 -23.78 5.96 17.90
N SER A 201 -23.44 5.11 18.88
CA SER A 201 -23.08 5.59 20.22
C SER A 201 -21.66 6.21 20.23
N ARG A 202 -21.42 7.15 21.16
CA ARG A 202 -20.08 7.73 21.40
C ARG A 202 -19.03 6.68 21.76
N GLY A 203 -19.45 5.54 22.32
CA GLY A 203 -18.55 4.41 22.64
C GLY A 203 -17.88 3.80 21.40
N ASN A 204 -18.52 3.88 20.23
CA ASN A 204 -17.92 3.42 18.97
C ASN A 204 -16.68 4.23 18.59
N LEU A 205 -16.73 5.57 18.76
CA LEU A 205 -15.58 6.43 18.51
C LEU A 205 -14.40 6.12 19.42
N GLY A 206 -14.66 5.80 20.69
CA GLY A 206 -13.63 5.36 21.62
C GLY A 206 -12.89 4.12 21.11
N ARG A 207 -13.66 3.12 20.64
CA ARG A 207 -13.10 1.88 20.05
C ARG A 207 -12.33 2.13 18.76
N TRP A 208 -12.82 3.02 17.90
CA TRP A 208 -12.14 3.37 16.65
C TRP A 208 -10.84 4.13 16.91
N LYS A 209 -10.82 5.01 17.92
CA LYS A 209 -9.63 5.74 18.37
C LYS A 209 -8.54 4.82 18.93
N THR A 210 -8.93 3.68 19.51
CA THR A 210 -8.01 2.62 19.96
C THR A 210 -7.68 1.61 18.85
N GLY A 211 -8.20 1.82 17.64
CA GLY A 211 -7.81 1.10 16.43
C GLY A 211 -8.72 -0.04 15.98
N THR A 212 -9.91 -0.15 16.58
CA THR A 212 -10.93 -1.07 16.05
C THR A 212 -11.52 -0.51 14.76
N ILE A 213 -11.63 -1.34 13.72
CA ILE A 213 -12.28 -0.96 12.46
C ILE A 213 -13.79 -1.27 12.56
N PRO A 214 -14.69 -0.36 12.14
CA PRO A 214 -16.13 -0.63 12.09
C PRO A 214 -16.47 -1.75 11.10
N ASN A 215 -17.65 -2.36 11.28
CA ASN A 215 -18.15 -3.32 10.31
C ASN A 215 -18.49 -2.66 8.96
N GLY A 216 -18.65 -3.48 7.92
CA GLY A 216 -18.92 -3.01 6.55
C GLY A 216 -20.15 -2.09 6.44
N ALA A 217 -21.23 -2.37 7.16
CA ALA A 217 -22.44 -1.55 7.11
C ALA A 217 -22.22 -0.13 7.67
N ILE A 218 -21.42 -0.01 8.74
CA ILE A 218 -21.04 1.30 9.31
C ILE A 218 -20.05 2.02 8.39
N LEU A 219 -19.09 1.29 7.80
CA LEU A 219 -18.14 1.86 6.84
C LEU A 219 -18.85 2.46 5.63
N SER A 220 -19.83 1.76 5.05
CA SER A 220 -20.65 2.29 3.94
C SER A 220 -21.40 3.57 4.31
N LYS A 221 -22.05 3.59 5.49
CA LYS A 221 -22.75 4.80 5.97
C LYS A 221 -21.81 5.99 6.15
N LEU A 222 -20.62 5.74 6.70
CA LEU A 222 -19.61 6.79 6.88
C LEU A 222 -19.08 7.28 5.53
N SER A 223 -18.77 6.38 4.60
CA SER A 223 -18.26 6.73 3.28
C SER A 223 -19.26 7.55 2.46
N GLU A 224 -20.54 7.15 2.49
CA GLU A 224 -21.62 7.88 1.81
C GLU A 224 -21.81 9.28 2.42
N ARG A 225 -21.90 9.36 3.75
CA ARG A 225 -22.14 10.63 4.45
C ARG A 225 -21.01 11.64 4.25
N LEU A 226 -19.78 11.15 4.16
CA LEU A 226 -18.58 11.96 4.02
C LEU A 226 -18.13 12.14 2.56
N ASN A 227 -18.88 11.56 1.61
CA ASN A 227 -18.60 11.59 0.17
C ASN A 227 -17.15 11.15 -0.17
N VAL A 228 -16.72 10.06 0.46
CA VAL A 228 -15.41 9.42 0.22
C VAL A 228 -15.58 7.93 -0.02
N SER A 229 -14.54 7.24 -0.49
CA SER A 229 -14.53 5.79 -0.65
C SER A 229 -14.25 5.08 0.67
N VAL A 230 -14.78 3.87 0.83
CA VAL A 230 -14.42 2.99 1.96
C VAL A 230 -12.93 2.67 1.94
N ASP A 231 -12.36 2.44 0.76
CA ASP A 231 -10.93 2.19 0.57
C ASP A 231 -10.08 3.36 1.08
N TYR A 232 -10.53 4.60 0.86
CA TYR A 232 -9.92 5.78 1.46
C TYR A 232 -10.05 5.74 2.98
N LEU A 233 -11.23 5.54 3.55
CA LEU A 233 -11.37 5.50 5.02
C LEU A 233 -10.50 4.41 5.67
N LEU A 234 -10.28 3.28 5.00
CA LEU A 234 -9.50 2.15 5.50
C LEU A 234 -7.98 2.28 5.33
N GLY A 235 -7.48 3.33 4.66
CA GLY A 235 -6.05 3.43 4.42
C GLY A 235 -5.55 2.67 3.19
N ILE A 236 -6.45 2.16 2.34
CA ILE A 236 -6.11 1.32 1.18
C ILE A 236 -5.67 2.16 -0.02
N THR A 237 -6.24 3.37 -0.18
CA THR A 237 -5.90 4.31 -1.24
C THR A 237 -5.93 5.75 -0.74
N ASP A 238 -5.10 6.64 -1.28
CA ASP A 238 -5.19 8.08 -1.00
C ASP A 238 -6.24 8.80 -1.86
N ILE A 239 -6.89 8.08 -2.78
CA ILE A 239 -7.94 8.62 -3.64
C ILE A 239 -9.26 8.72 -2.85
N LYS A 240 -9.65 9.94 -2.49
CA LYS A 240 -10.84 10.23 -1.67
C LYS A 240 -12.13 9.70 -2.27
N LYS A 241 -12.37 9.84 -3.57
CA LYS A 241 -13.60 9.40 -4.24
C LYS A 241 -13.32 8.22 -5.17
N PRO A 242 -14.25 7.26 -5.32
CA PRO A 242 -14.10 6.24 -6.35
C PRO A 242 -14.03 6.90 -7.74
N LEU A 243 -13.21 6.35 -8.63
CA LEU A 243 -13.13 6.82 -10.02
C LEU A 243 -14.50 6.77 -10.67
N ILE A 244 -14.90 7.84 -11.33
CA ILE A 244 -16.17 7.91 -12.05
C ILE A 244 -16.01 7.07 -13.32
N LYS A 245 -16.71 5.92 -13.36
CA LYS A 245 -16.58 4.91 -14.44
C LYS A 245 -15.16 4.35 -14.63
N GLY A 246 -14.27 4.49 -13.65
CA GLY A 246 -12.87 4.06 -13.78
C GLY A 246 -12.00 5.00 -14.62
N ASP A 247 -12.49 6.19 -14.93
CA ASP A 247 -11.81 7.20 -15.74
C ASP A 247 -11.20 8.27 -14.83
N GLU A 248 -9.87 8.33 -14.83
CA GLU A 248 -9.07 9.24 -13.99
C GLU A 248 -9.17 10.69 -14.48
N GLU A 249 -9.11 10.90 -15.80
CA GLU A 249 -9.21 12.22 -16.44
C GLU A 249 -10.60 12.83 -16.20
N LEU A 250 -11.66 12.04 -16.39
CA LEU A 250 -13.03 12.48 -16.09
C LEU A 250 -13.21 12.81 -14.60
N THR A 251 -12.57 12.05 -13.72
CA THR A 251 -12.64 12.30 -12.26
C THR A 251 -11.94 13.60 -11.90
N GLU A 252 -10.82 13.92 -12.53
CA GLU A 252 -10.11 15.18 -12.34
C GLU A 252 -10.95 16.39 -12.80
N TYR A 253 -11.52 16.34 -14.01
CA TYR A 253 -12.41 17.39 -14.51
C TYR A 253 -13.62 17.63 -13.60
N LEU A 254 -14.22 16.57 -13.06
CA LEU A 254 -15.39 16.69 -12.18
C LEU A 254 -15.03 17.23 -10.80
N ASN A 255 -13.84 16.91 -10.27
CA ASN A 255 -13.33 17.51 -9.03
C ASN A 255 -13.02 19.01 -9.21
N GLU A 256 -12.45 19.39 -10.35
CA GLU A 256 -12.20 20.80 -10.66
C GLU A 256 -13.52 21.57 -10.82
N LEU A 257 -14.48 20.99 -11.54
CA LEU A 257 -15.83 21.53 -11.67
C LEU A 257 -16.54 21.64 -10.32
N GLU A 258 -16.38 20.67 -9.42
CA GLU A 258 -16.95 20.73 -8.06
C GLU A 258 -16.27 21.79 -7.19
N SER A 259 -14.98 22.05 -7.35
CA SER A 259 -14.26 23.02 -6.51
C SER A 259 -14.46 24.47 -6.94
N ARG A 260 -14.61 24.73 -8.25
CA ARG A 260 -14.67 26.10 -8.81
C ARG A 260 -16.09 26.51 -9.18
N GLU A 261 -16.62 27.55 -8.53
CA GLU A 261 -18.01 28.00 -8.74
C GLU A 261 -18.22 28.54 -10.17
N GLU A 262 -17.23 29.23 -10.73
CA GLU A 262 -17.29 29.83 -12.06
C GLU A 262 -17.36 28.76 -13.15
N LEU A 263 -16.65 27.65 -12.98
CA LEU A 263 -16.73 26.52 -13.91
C LEU A 263 -18.10 25.85 -13.88
N ARG A 264 -18.73 25.74 -12.70
CA ARG A 264 -20.13 25.25 -12.60
C ARG A 264 -21.09 26.19 -13.30
N MET A 265 -20.88 27.49 -13.17
CA MET A 265 -21.71 28.49 -13.83
C MET A 265 -21.57 28.39 -15.35
N LEU A 266 -20.34 28.31 -15.85
CA LEU A 266 -20.05 28.13 -17.28
C LEU A 266 -20.71 26.85 -17.81
N PHE A 267 -20.52 25.72 -17.14
CA PHE A 267 -21.14 24.45 -17.52
C PHE A 267 -22.67 24.54 -17.52
N ARG A 268 -23.29 25.17 -16.52
CA ARG A 268 -24.76 25.35 -16.50
C ARG A 268 -25.25 26.12 -17.73
N LEU A 269 -24.57 27.21 -18.09
CA LEU A 269 -24.92 28.04 -19.25
C LEU A 269 -24.77 27.26 -20.56
N THR A 270 -23.71 26.46 -20.68
CA THR A 270 -23.40 25.74 -21.92
C THR A 270 -24.03 24.35 -22.00
N SER A 271 -24.53 23.79 -20.90
CA SER A 271 -25.09 22.42 -20.82
C SER A 271 -26.23 22.14 -21.79
N LYS A 272 -26.92 23.18 -22.26
CA LYS A 272 -28.02 23.12 -23.24
C LYS A 272 -27.67 23.76 -24.59
N ALA A 273 -26.46 24.29 -24.73
CA ALA A 273 -26.02 24.95 -25.96
C ALA A 273 -25.79 23.91 -27.07
N THR A 274 -25.92 24.33 -28.32
CA THR A 274 -25.60 23.45 -29.44
C THR A 274 -24.08 23.26 -29.55
N LYS A 275 -23.65 22.20 -30.23
CA LYS A 275 -22.22 21.96 -30.51
C LYS A 275 -21.55 23.20 -31.13
N GLU A 276 -22.23 23.85 -32.08
CA GLU A 276 -21.70 25.04 -32.77
C GLU A 276 -21.51 26.22 -31.81
N ASP A 277 -22.46 26.44 -30.89
CA ASP A 277 -22.37 27.50 -29.89
C ASP A 277 -21.23 27.27 -28.91
N VAL A 278 -21.03 26.01 -28.50
CA VAL A 278 -19.93 25.61 -27.62
C VAL A 278 -18.58 25.86 -28.32
N GLU A 279 -18.43 25.42 -29.56
CA GLU A 279 -17.19 25.60 -30.32
C GLU A 279 -16.88 27.08 -30.62
N LYS A 280 -17.91 27.90 -30.87
CA LYS A 280 -17.74 29.36 -30.97
C LYS A 280 -17.26 29.95 -29.66
N SER A 281 -17.84 29.55 -28.53
CA SER A 281 -17.47 30.03 -27.21
C SER A 281 -16.03 29.66 -26.84
N VAL A 282 -15.59 28.44 -27.16
CA VAL A 282 -14.20 27.99 -26.96
C VAL A 282 -13.23 28.86 -27.74
N ARG A 283 -13.49 29.14 -29.03
CA ARG A 283 -12.62 30.01 -29.84
C ARG A 283 -12.47 31.42 -29.27
N VAL A 284 -13.54 31.98 -28.71
CA VAL A 284 -13.48 33.30 -28.05
C VAL A 284 -12.60 33.24 -26.80
N ILE A 285 -12.78 32.21 -25.95
CA ILE A 285 -11.99 32.02 -24.73
C ILE A 285 -10.49 31.83 -25.07
N GLU A 286 -10.17 31.00 -26.07
CA GLU A 286 -8.80 30.79 -26.52
C GLU A 286 -8.14 32.09 -27.00
N ALA A 287 -8.87 32.94 -27.74
CA ALA A 287 -8.36 34.23 -28.16
C ALA A 287 -8.07 35.15 -26.97
N MET A 288 -8.96 35.20 -25.98
CA MET A 288 -8.77 36.00 -24.76
C MET A 288 -7.55 35.56 -23.95
N LEU A 289 -7.29 34.25 -23.88
CA LEU A 289 -6.13 33.71 -23.15
C LEU A 289 -4.81 34.01 -23.86
N LYS A 290 -4.76 33.90 -25.20
CA LYS A 290 -3.58 34.27 -25.98
C LYS A 290 -3.22 35.75 -25.85
N ASP A 291 -4.23 36.63 -25.82
CA ASP A 291 -4.01 38.08 -25.65
C ASP A 291 -3.50 38.44 -24.24
N ALA A 292 -3.75 37.60 -23.24
CA ALA A 292 -3.23 37.77 -21.89
C ALA A 292 -1.75 37.36 -21.79
N GLU A 293 -1.36 36.25 -22.43
CA GLU A 293 0.03 35.77 -22.47
C GLU A 293 0.99 36.69 -23.24
N ILE A 294 0.47 37.54 -24.14
CA ILE A 294 1.26 38.51 -24.91
C ILE A 294 1.56 39.79 -24.10
N LYS A 295 0.87 40.01 -22.98
CA LYS A 295 0.99 41.22 -22.16
C LYS A 295 1.87 41.07 -20.92
N ASP A 296 2.31 39.85 -20.60
CA ASP A 296 3.30 39.53 -19.57
C ASP A 296 4.69 39.28 -20.20
#